data_AF-A0A0A2W4H7-F1
#
_entry.id   AF-A0A0A2W4H7-F1
#
_cell.length_a   1.000
_cell.length_b   1.000
_cell.length_c   1.000
_cell.angle_alpha   90.00
_cell.angle_beta   90.00
_cell.angle_gamma   90.00
#
_symmetry.space_group_name_H-M   'P 1'
#
loop_
_entity.id
_entity.type
_entity.pdbx_description
1 polymer ?
#
loop_
_entity_poly.entity_id
_entity_poly.type
_entity_poly.pdbx_seq_one_letter_code
_entity_poly.pdbx_strand_id
1 'polypeptide(L)'
;MLLAHAGDDVPSASEVRSLLRDLQEVRGAKMRASTAQLEGGLDGVMSLRGVGAMELAESRGFVTAVVEGLRKLGASAEATRREEEEEERGGAGSDDGGSDDDMGL
;
A
#
# COMPACT_ATOMS: atom_id res chain seq x y z
N MET A 1 -25.08 10.95 16.76
CA MET A 1 -26.33 10.81 15.98
C MET A 1 -27.30 9.73 16.51
N LEU A 2 -27.29 9.39 17.80
CA LEU A 2 -28.50 8.91 18.50
C LEU A 2 -28.38 9.39 19.94
N LEU A 3 -27.27 9.04 20.60
CA LEU A 3 -26.82 9.59 21.89
C LEU A 3 -26.55 11.11 21.91
N ALA A 4 -26.62 11.79 20.76
CA ALA A 4 -26.45 13.23 20.65
C ALA A 4 -27.79 13.98 20.67
N HIS A 5 -28.90 13.29 20.35
CA HIS A 5 -30.23 13.89 20.22
C HIS A 5 -31.28 13.21 21.12
N ALA A 6 -31.02 11.96 21.53
CA ALA A 6 -31.88 11.13 22.37
C ALA A 6 -31.00 10.36 23.38
N GLY A 7 -30.17 11.12 24.12
CA GLY A 7 -29.24 10.53 25.10
C GLY A 7 -29.90 10.24 26.45
N ASP A 8 -30.93 10.99 26.78
CA ASP A 8 -31.80 10.87 27.95
C ASP A 8 -32.67 9.60 27.91
N ASP A 9 -33.03 9.12 26.73
CA ASP A 9 -33.74 7.85 26.53
C ASP A 9 -32.85 6.61 26.77
N VAL A 10 -31.53 6.79 26.90
CA VAL A 10 -30.55 5.70 27.03
C VAL A 10 -29.99 5.66 28.45
N PRO A 11 -30.28 4.60 29.23
CA PRO A 11 -29.64 4.38 30.52
C PRO A 11 -28.11 4.36 30.36
N SER A 12 -27.40 5.04 31.26
CA SER A 12 -25.93 5.11 31.23
C SER A 12 -25.33 5.61 29.90
N ALA A 13 -25.97 6.57 29.23
CA ALA A 13 -25.53 7.09 27.93
C ALA A 13 -24.06 7.57 27.89
N SER A 14 -23.50 8.05 29.00
CA SER A 14 -22.08 8.41 29.11
C SER A 14 -21.15 7.21 28.99
N GLU A 15 -21.48 6.11 29.67
CA GLU A 15 -20.74 4.84 29.63
C GLU A 15 -20.82 4.23 28.23
N VAL A 16 -22.02 4.20 27.63
CA VAL A 16 -22.21 3.72 26.26
C VAL A 16 -21.33 4.51 25.28
N ARG A 17 -21.24 5.84 25.43
CA ARG A 17 -20.33 6.66 24.62
C ARG A 17 -18.86 6.28 24.81
N SER A 18 -18.44 5.95 26.03
CA SER A 18 -17.06 5.51 26.30
C SER A 18 -16.79 4.17 25.60
N LEU A 19 -17.66 3.19 25.81
CA LEU A 19 -17.51 1.86 25.20
C LEU A 19 -17.49 1.92 23.67
N LEU A 20 -18.30 2.79 23.05
CA LEU A 20 -18.27 2.98 21.60
C LEU A 20 -16.96 3.60 21.11
N ARG A 21 -16.33 4.49 21.89
CA ARG A 21 -15.01 5.04 21.56
C ARG A 21 -13.95 3.95 21.65
N ASP A 22 -13.95 3.17 22.73
CA ASP A 22 -13.01 2.06 22.92
C ASP A 22 -13.16 1.03 21.79
N LEU A 23 -14.40 0.71 21.41
CA LEU A 23 -14.70 -0.20 20.30
C LEU A 23 -14.19 0.37 18.96
N GLN A 24 -14.36 1.67 18.71
CA GLN A 24 -13.82 2.30 17.50
C GLN A 24 -12.28 2.27 17.48
N GLU A 25 -11.64 2.48 18.63
CA GLU A 25 -10.18 2.44 18.76
C GLU A 25 -9.62 1.03 18.49
N VAL A 26 -10.23 -0.01 19.07
CA VAL A 26 -9.85 -1.41 18.84
C VAL A 26 -10.03 -1.80 17.37
N ARG A 27 -11.11 -1.35 16.73
CA ARG A 27 -11.35 -1.61 15.29
C ARG A 27 -10.32 -0.94 14.39
N GLY A 28 -9.96 0.31 14.69
CA GLY A 28 -8.85 0.99 14.02
C GLY A 28 -7.52 0.27 14.22
N ALA A 29 -7.26 -0.22 15.43
CA ALA A 29 -6.05 -0.99 15.74
C ALA A 29 -5.99 -2.32 14.97
N LYS A 30 -7.10 -3.06 14.88
CA LYS A 30 -7.18 -4.31 14.07
C LYS A 30 -6.80 -4.07 12.61
N MET A 31 -7.32 -2.99 12.02
CA MET A 31 -7.00 -2.67 10.63
C MET A 31 -5.53 -2.32 10.43
N ARG A 32 -4.93 -1.53 11.33
CA ARG A 32 -3.50 -1.23 11.28
C ARG A 32 -2.61 -2.46 11.51
N ALA A 33 -3.02 -3.39 12.36
CA ALA A 33 -2.30 -4.65 12.53
C ALA A 33 -2.25 -5.46 11.23
N SER A 34 -3.32 -5.42 10.42
CA SER A 34 -3.34 -6.12 9.12
C SER A 34 -2.34 -5.56 8.10
N THR A 35 -1.96 -4.29 8.19
CA THR A 35 -1.01 -3.67 7.26
C THR A 35 0.45 -4.01 7.55
N ALA A 36 0.79 -4.53 8.74
CA ALA A 36 2.14 -5.00 9.03
C ALA A 36 2.59 -6.11 8.07
N GLN A 37 1.65 -6.84 7.45
CA GLN A 37 1.96 -7.84 6.43
C GLN A 37 2.55 -7.24 5.14
N LEU A 38 2.38 -5.94 4.90
CA LEU A 38 2.91 -5.24 3.73
C LEU A 38 4.40 -4.88 3.87
N GLU A 39 4.98 -5.01 5.06
CA GLU A 39 6.41 -4.72 5.30
C GLU A 39 7.33 -5.63 4.49
N GLY A 40 6.88 -6.84 4.14
CA GLY A 40 7.63 -7.79 3.31
C GLY A 40 7.61 -7.50 1.80
N GLY A 41 6.92 -6.44 1.36
CA GLY A 41 6.79 -6.07 -0.05
C GLY A 41 5.42 -6.38 -0.67
N LEU A 42 5.28 -6.01 -1.95
CA LEU A 42 4.02 -6.00 -2.71
C LEU A 42 3.65 -7.31 -3.39
N ASP A 43 4.46 -8.36 -3.26
CA ASP A 43 4.34 -9.58 -4.05
C ASP A 43 3.20 -10.52 -3.56
N GLY A 44 2.21 -9.99 -2.84
CA GLY A 44 1.30 -10.79 -2.03
C GLY A 44 -0.12 -10.26 -1.86
N VAL A 45 -1.03 -11.21 -1.71
CA VAL A 45 -2.41 -11.02 -1.25
C VAL A 45 -2.38 -10.59 0.22
N MET A 46 -2.94 -9.42 0.55
CA MET A 46 -3.10 -8.99 1.95
C MET A 46 -4.17 -9.84 2.64
N SER A 47 -3.82 -10.51 3.74
CA SER A 47 -4.74 -11.36 4.47
C SER A 47 -5.49 -10.58 5.55
N LEU A 48 -6.77 -10.28 5.30
CA LEU A 48 -7.69 -9.66 6.26
C LEU A 48 -8.33 -10.68 7.23
N ARG A 49 -7.54 -11.60 7.78
CA ARG A 49 -8.05 -12.57 8.77
C ARG A 49 -8.33 -11.88 10.10
N GLY A 50 -9.49 -12.17 10.69
CA GLY A 50 -9.91 -11.56 11.96
C GLY A 50 -10.44 -10.12 11.81
N VAL A 51 -10.61 -9.63 10.59
CA VAL A 51 -11.23 -8.33 10.29
C VAL A 51 -12.70 -8.52 9.94
N GLY A 52 -13.57 -7.83 10.67
CA GLY A 52 -15.02 -7.82 10.45
C GLY A 52 -15.47 -6.82 9.39
N ALA A 53 -16.69 -6.98 8.88
CA ALA A 53 -17.25 -6.10 7.85
C ALA A 53 -17.29 -4.61 8.26
N MET A 54 -17.55 -4.32 9.53
CA MET A 54 -17.63 -2.95 10.05
C MET A 54 -16.25 -2.29 10.12
N GLU A 55 -15.23 -3.04 10.54
CA GLU A 55 -13.83 -2.61 10.57
C GLU A 55 -13.34 -2.29 9.15
N LEU A 56 -13.69 -3.16 8.21
CA LEU A 56 -13.36 -2.98 6.80
C LEU A 56 -14.07 -1.76 6.21
N ALA A 57 -15.36 -1.57 6.50
CA ALA A 57 -16.14 -0.44 5.97
C ALA A 57 -15.55 0.92 6.41
N GLU A 58 -15.10 1.02 7.67
CA GLU A 58 -14.51 2.24 8.20
C GLU A 58 -13.11 2.54 7.65
N SER A 59 -12.34 1.50 7.33
CA SER A 59 -10.95 1.62 6.87
C SER A 59 -10.78 1.47 5.35
N ARG A 60 -11.86 1.17 4.62
CA ARG A 60 -11.84 0.84 3.19
C ARG A 60 -11.02 1.84 2.37
N GLY A 61 -11.33 3.13 2.52
CA GLY A 61 -10.67 4.19 1.75
C GLY A 61 -9.16 4.24 2.01
N PHE A 62 -8.75 4.11 3.27
CA PHE A 62 -7.35 4.09 3.66
C PHE A 62 -6.62 2.88 3.05
N VAL A 63 -7.16 1.67 3.23
CA VAL A 63 -6.53 0.44 2.72
C VAL A 63 -6.38 0.48 1.20
N THR A 64 -7.42 0.90 0.48
CA THR A 64 -7.34 1.01 -0.99
C THR A 64 -6.31 2.05 -1.43
N ALA A 65 -6.18 3.17 -0.71
CA ALA A 65 -5.21 4.20 -1.02
C ALA A 65 -3.77 3.74 -0.79
N VAL A 66 -3.51 3.01 0.31
CA VAL A 66 -2.19 2.44 0.61
C VAL A 66 -1.77 1.43 -0.46
N VAL A 67 -2.64 0.47 -0.81
CA VAL A 67 -2.34 -0.54 -1.82
C VAL A 67 -2.07 0.08 -3.18
N GLU A 68 -2.88 1.05 -3.60
CA GLU A 68 -2.68 1.76 -4.86
C GLU A 68 -1.39 2.60 -4.85
N GLY A 69 -1.09 3.27 -3.73
CA GLY A 69 0.15 4.02 -3.57
C GLY A 69 1.39 3.14 -3.66
N LEU A 70 1.38 1.99 -2.98
CA LEU A 70 2.46 1.01 -3.04
C LEU A 70 2.63 0.45 -4.45
N ARG A 71 1.54 0.11 -5.17
CA ARG A 71 1.62 -0.35 -6.56
C ARG A 71 2.30 0.69 -7.47
N LYS A 72 1.98 1.98 -7.30
CA LYS A 72 2.62 3.07 -8.06
C LYS A 72 4.10 3.19 -7.75
N LEU A 73 4.49 3.07 -6.48
CA LEU A 73 5.89 3.08 -6.06
C LEU A 73 6.66 1.89 -6.65
N GLY A 74 6.08 0.69 -6.62
CA GLY A 74 6.67 -0.50 -7.23
C GLY A 74 6.85 -0.36 -8.74
N ALA A 75 5.84 0.15 -9.45
CA ALA A 75 5.94 0.39 -10.89
C ALA A 75 7.00 1.44 -11.24
N SER A 76 7.12 2.50 -10.43
CA SER A 76 8.16 3.52 -10.61
C SER A 76 9.56 2.95 -10.39
N ALA A 77 9.75 2.14 -9.35
CA ALA A 77 11.05 1.53 -9.06
C ALA A 77 11.47 0.54 -10.17
N GLU A 78 10.52 -0.25 -10.68
CA GLU A 78 10.78 -1.17 -11.80
C GLU A 78 11.08 -0.42 -13.11
N ALA A 79 10.38 0.69 -13.38
CA ALA A 79 10.67 1.52 -14.55
C ALA A 79 12.09 2.09 -14.51
N THR A 80 12.52 2.64 -13.37
CA THR A 80 13.89 3.14 -13.20
C THR A 80 14.93 2.04 -13.36
N ARG A 81 14.70 0.86 -12.76
CA ARG A 81 15.59 -0.30 -12.92
C ARG A 81 15.73 -0.70 -14.40
N ARG A 82 14.63 -0.70 -15.14
CA ARG A 82 14.62 -1.05 -16.56
C ARG A 82 15.34 -0.02 -17.41
N GLU A 83 15.17 1.26 -17.12
CA GLU A 83 15.90 2.34 -17.79
C GLU A 83 17.42 2.21 -17.58
N GLU A 84 17.86 1.92 -16.35
CA GLU A 84 19.27 1.64 -16.03
C GLU A 84 19.81 0.41 -16.79
N GLU A 85 19.05 -0.69 -16.84
CA GLU A 85 19.43 -1.91 -17.60
C GLU A 85 19.49 -1.65 -19.12
N GLU A 86 18.63 -0.78 -19.66
CA GLU A 86 18.63 -0.37 -21.07
C GLU A 86 19.82 0.57 -21.40
N GLU A 87 20.20 1.47 -20.49
CA GLU A 87 21.40 2.30 -20.61
C GLU A 87 22.69 1.47 -20.55
N GLU A 88 22.79 0.50 -19.64
CA GLU A 88 23.94 -0.43 -19.56
C GLU A 88 24.07 -1.29 -20.84
N ARG A 89 22.96 -1.73 -21.42
CA ARG A 89 22.97 -2.45 -22.70
C ARG A 89 23.25 -1.55 -23.91
N GLY A 90 22.80 -0.29 -23.88
CA GLY A 90 23.03 0.70 -24.93
C GLY A 90 24.48 1.18 -25.00
N GLY A 91 25.22 1.13 -23.90
CA GLY A 91 26.65 1.49 -23.83
C GLY A 91 27.64 0.47 -24.40
N ALA A 92 27.22 -0.78 -24.63
CA ALA A 92 28.06 -1.84 -25.19
C ALA A 92 28.01 -1.96 -26.72
N GLY A 93 27.33 -1.02 -27.40
CA GLY A 93 27.09 -1.05 -28.85
C GLY A 93 27.85 -0.01 -29.68
N SER A 94 28.77 0.77 -29.10
CA SER A 94 29.69 1.64 -29.88
C SER A 94 31.02 0.95 -30.17
N ASP A 95 30.96 -0.20 -30.83
CA ASP A 95 32.11 -0.83 -31.50
C ASP A 95 31.79 -1.10 -32.99
N ASP A 96 31.29 -0.07 -33.68
CA ASP A 96 31.26 -0.03 -35.14
C ASP A 96 31.95 1.26 -35.64
N GLY A 97 33.16 1.47 -35.14
CA GLY A 97 34.14 2.35 -35.77
C GLY A 97 34.94 1.52 -36.76
N GLY A 98 34.39 1.30 -37.95
CA GLY A 98 35.02 0.53 -39.03
C GLY A 98 36.49 0.90 -39.24
N SER A 99 37.38 -0.02 -38.87
CA SER A 99 38.80 -0.02 -39.20
C SER A 99 39.05 -1.12 -40.21
N ASP A 100 38.56 -0.93 -41.44
CA ASP A 100 38.93 -1.74 -42.61
C ASP A 100 40.14 -1.05 -43.27
N ASP A 101 41.26 -1.03 -42.55
CA ASP A 101 42.54 -0.49 -43.04
C ASP A 101 43.41 -1.66 -43.51
N ASP A 102 43.63 -1.69 -44.83
CA ASP A 102 44.84 -2.16 -45.50
C ASP A 102 45.31 -3.62 -45.25
N MET A 103 44.69 -4.56 -45.96
CA MET A 103 45.32 -5.86 -46.28
C MET A 103 45.96 -5.81 -47.67
N GLY A 104 47.13 -5.18 -47.75
CA GLY A 104 48.03 -5.31 -48.88
C GLY A 104 48.65 -6.72 -48.96
N LEU A 105 48.37 -7.43 -50.06
CA LEU A 105 49.28 -8.35 -50.75
C LEU A 105 48.98 -8.34 -52.25
#